data_AF-A0A401IGW9-F1
#
_entry.id   AF-A0A401IGW9-F1
#
_cell.length_a   1.000
_cell.length_b   1.000
_cell.length_c   1.000
_cell.angle_alpha   90.00
_cell.angle_beta   90.00
_cell.angle_gamma   90.00
#
_symmetry.space_group_name_H-M   'P 1'
#
loop_
_entity.id
_entity.type
_entity.pdbx_description
1 polymer ?
#
loop_
_entity_poly.entity_id
_entity_poly.type
_entity_poly.pdbx_seq_one_letter_code
_entity_poly.pdbx_strand_id
1 'polypeptide(L)' 'MKPDFEKMSKAELKSYVLEHRDDLEAIRLLFSTPPGVEIKRYPAMFTDDGQPIEENIRIGEEAIQQRIEQEKGKK' A
#
# COMPACT_ATOMS: atom_id res chain seq x y z
N MET A 1 23.84 6.36 -17.32
CA MET A 1 22.47 6.84 -17.62
C MET A 1 21.53 6.23 -16.61
N LYS A 2 20.51 6.98 -16.17
CA LYS A 2 19.46 6.41 -15.32
C LYS A 2 18.53 5.50 -16.14
N PRO A 3 18.06 4.37 -15.60
CA PRO A 3 17.02 3.56 -16.22
C PRO A 3 15.70 4.32 -16.36
N ASP A 4 14.85 3.87 -17.27
CA ASP A 4 13.47 4.35 -17.40
C ASP A 4 12.58 3.55 -16.42
N PHE A 5 12.43 4.08 -15.21
CA PHE A 5 11.71 3.43 -14.12
C PHE A 5 10.22 3.23 -14.40
N GLU A 6 9.60 4.03 -15.27
CA GLU A 6 8.18 3.88 -15.63
C GLU A 6 7.91 2.63 -16.47
N LYS A 7 8.93 2.13 -17.18
CA LYS A 7 8.84 0.92 -18.00
C LYS A 7 9.22 -0.35 -17.24
N MET A 8 9.75 -0.21 -16.03
CA MET A 8 10.17 -1.34 -15.22
C MET A 8 8.96 -1.97 -14.51
N SER A 9 8.95 -3.29 -14.44
CA SER A 9 8.04 -4.03 -13.58
C SER A 9 8.34 -3.72 -12.10
N LYS A 10 7.36 -3.98 -11.22
CA LYS A 10 7.54 -3.79 -9.77
C LYS A 10 8.68 -4.66 -9.20
N ALA A 11 8.94 -5.83 -9.80
CA ALA A 11 10.04 -6.70 -9.39
C ALA A 11 11.40 -6.09 -9.75
N GLU A 12 11.54 -5.55 -10.96
CA GLU A 12 12.77 -4.89 -11.41
C GLU A 12 13.04 -3.61 -10.60
N LEU A 13 12.01 -2.79 -10.33
CA LEU A 13 12.13 -1.61 -9.47
C LEU A 13 12.60 -1.99 -8.07
N LYS A 14 12.06 -3.08 -7.52
CA LYS A 14 12.47 -3.57 -6.19
C LYS A 14 13.94 -3.98 -6.18
N SER A 15 14.41 -4.74 -7.17
CA SER A 15 15.82 -5.12 -7.28
C SER A 15 16.72 -3.90 -7.37
N TYR A 16 16.36 -2.92 -8.22
CA TYR A 16 17.12 -1.67 -8.36
C TYR A 16 17.21 -0.89 -7.04
N VAL A 17 16.08 -0.66 -6.35
CA VAL A 17 16.06 0.08 -5.09
C VAL A 17 16.90 -0.60 -4.00
N LEU A 18 16.99 -1.94 -4.01
CA LEU A 18 17.81 -2.67 -3.03
C LEU A 18 19.32 -2.40 -3.21
N GLU A 19 19.76 -2.21 -4.45
CA GLU A 19 21.14 -1.85 -4.82
C GLU A 19 21.40 -0.33 -4.72
N HIS A 20 20.35 0.48 -4.87
CA HIS A 20 20.40 1.94 -4.93
C HIS A 20 19.44 2.59 -3.91
N ARG A 21 19.72 2.36 -2.62
CA ARG A 21 18.81 2.74 -1.51
C ARG A 21 18.58 4.24 -1.33
N ASP A 22 19.38 5.08 -1.97
CA ASP A 22 19.27 6.53 -1.90
C ASP A 22 18.58 7.16 -3.13
N ASP A 23 18.23 6.37 -4.15
CA ASP A 23 17.52 6.90 -5.33
C ASP A 23 16.02 7.08 -5.04
N LEU A 24 15.68 8.27 -4.56
CA LEU A 24 14.30 8.66 -4.20
C LEU A 24 13.31 8.51 -5.35
N GLU A 25 13.75 8.61 -6.60
CA GLU A 25 12.90 8.49 -7.78
C GLU A 25 12.42 7.04 -7.96
N ALA A 26 13.35 6.10 -7.90
CA ALA A 26 13.05 4.67 -7.97
C ALA A 26 12.19 4.22 -6.77
N ILE A 27 12.47 4.74 -5.58
CA ILE A 27 11.67 4.48 -4.37
C ILE A 27 10.24 5.00 -4.55
N ARG A 28 10.09 6.25 -5.01
CA ARG A 28 8.77 6.85 -5.23
C ARG A 28 7.94 6.03 -6.21
N LEU A 29 8.54 5.57 -7.31
CA LEU A 29 7.83 4.76 -8.31
C LEU A 29 7.50 3.34 -7.81
N LEU A 30 8.37 2.72 -7.02
CA LEU A 30 8.10 1.41 -6.41
C LEU A 30 6.86 1.42 -5.50
N PHE A 31 6.63 2.53 -4.79
CA PHE A 31 5.48 2.72 -3.90
C PHE A 31 4.31 3.49 -4.53
N SER A 32 4.43 3.91 -5.79
CA SER A 32 3.34 4.56 -6.50
C SER A 32 2.22 3.56 -6.78
N THR A 33 0.98 3.97 -6.56
CA THR A 33 -0.17 3.23 -7.04
C THR A 33 -0.28 3.44 -8.56
N PRO A 34 -0.39 2.37 -9.37
CA PRO A 34 -0.63 2.51 -10.79
C PRO A 34 -1.95 3.24 -11.08
N PRO A 35 -2.02 4.03 -12.17
CA PRO A 35 -3.28 4.63 -12.62
C PRO A 35 -4.37 3.56 -12.82
N GLY A 36 -5.61 3.87 -12.44
CA GLY A 36 -6.76 2.99 -12.65
C GLY A 36 -6.90 1.82 -11.66
N VAL A 37 -6.00 1.68 -10.69
CA VAL A 37 -6.17 0.73 -9.59
C VAL A 37 -7.19 1.29 -8.58
N GLU A 38 -8.26 0.54 -8.35
CA GLU A 38 -9.22 0.85 -7.29
C GLU A 38 -8.58 0.62 -5.92
N ILE A 39 -8.52 1.67 -5.11
CA ILE A 39 -8.00 1.59 -3.74
C ILE A 39 -9.17 1.69 -2.78
N LYS A 40 -9.36 0.66 -1.96
CA LYS A 40 -10.26 0.73 -0.83
C LYS A 40 -9.65 1.63 0.25
N ARG A 41 -10.31 2.77 0.52
CA ARG A 41 -9.93 3.71 1.57
C ARG A 41 -10.78 3.48 2.81
N TYR A 42 -10.14 3.49 3.97
CA TYR A 42 -10.79 3.38 5.27
C TYR A 42 -10.74 4.75 5.97
N PRO A 43 -11.74 5.07 6.81
CA PRO A 43 -11.72 6.31 7.57
C PRO A 43 -10.57 6.34 8.59
N ALA A 44 -10.20 7.53 9.05
CA ALA A 44 -9.17 7.69 10.05
C ALA A 44 -9.58 7.02 11.38
N MET A 45 -8.70 6.23 11.97
CA MET A 45 -9.00 5.51 13.23
C MET A 45 -8.89 6.41 14.47
N PHE A 46 -8.25 7.56 14.33
CA PHE A 46 -8.00 8.51 15.40
C PHE A 46 -8.37 9.91 14.92
N THR A 47 -8.76 10.75 15.87
CA THR A 47 -8.87 12.20 15.67
C THR A 47 -7.48 12.84 15.56
N ASP A 48 -7.43 14.12 15.16
CA ASP A 48 -6.17 14.86 15.03
C ASP A 48 -5.43 15.03 16.37
N ASP A 49 -6.15 15.03 17.49
CA ASP A 49 -5.62 15.03 18.87
C ASP A 49 -5.31 13.62 19.41
N GLY A 50 -5.41 12.59 18.56
CA GLY A 50 -4.98 11.23 18.85
C GLY A 50 -5.98 10.39 19.65
N GLN A 51 -7.23 10.84 19.81
CA GLN A 51 -8.26 10.04 20.46
C GLN A 51 -8.83 8.99 19.50
N PRO A 52 -9.07 7.74 19.96
CA PRO A 52 -9.69 6.71 19.14
C PRO A 52 -11.08 7.11 18.63
N ILE A 53 -11.37 6.80 17.37
CA ILE A 53 -12.72 6.88 16.81
C ILE A 53 -13.24 5.45 16.71
N GLU A 54 -13.94 5.01 17.77
CA GLU A 54 -14.38 3.62 17.95
C GLU A 54 -15.15 3.06 16.74
N GLU A 55 -16.02 3.87 16.12
CA GLU A 55 -16.75 3.44 14.93
C GLU A 55 -15.82 3.13 13.74
N ASN A 56 -14.81 3.96 13.51
CA ASN A 56 -13.86 3.77 12.42
C ASN A 56 -12.92 2.59 12.67
N ILE A 57 -12.55 2.36 13.94
CA ILE A 57 -11.81 1.18 14.36
C ILE A 57 -12.62 -0.08 14.07
N ARG A 58 -13.90 -0.12 14.46
CA ARG A 58 -14.79 -1.26 14.17
C ARG A 58 -14.88 -1.54 12.66
N ILE A 59 -15.04 -0.50 11.84
CA ILE A 59 -15.04 -0.65 10.37
C ILE A 59 -13.73 -1.28 9.87
N GLY A 60 -12.59 -0.86 10.42
CA GLY A 60 -11.28 -1.41 10.11
C GLY A 60 -11.16 -2.89 10.51
N GLU A 61 -11.59 -3.23 11.72
CA GLU A 61 -11.57 -4.59 12.24
C GLU A 61 -12.45 -5.55 11.42
N GLU A 62 -13.70 -5.16 11.15
CA GLU A 62 -14.62 -5.95 10.31
C GLU A 62 -14.02 -6.22 8.92
N ALA A 63 -13.38 -5.21 8.33
CA ALA A 63 -12.76 -5.37 7.03
C ALA A 63 -11.55 -6.32 7.03
N ILE A 64 -10.75 -6.31 8.11
CA ILE A 64 -9.66 -7.27 8.31
C ILE A 64 -10.24 -8.69 8.44
N GLN A 65 -11.29 -8.87 9.23
CA GLN A 65 -11.93 -10.18 9.39
C GLN A 65 -12.51 -10.72 8.08
N GLN A 66 -13.25 -9.90 7.34
CA GLN A 66 -13.76 -10.25 6.01
C GLN A 66 -12.64 -10.69 5.07
N ARG A 67 -11.48 -10.01 5.10
CA ARG A 67 -10.33 -10.37 4.28
C ARG A 67 -9.75 -11.73 4.67
N ILE A 68 -9.62 -11.99 5.97
CA ILE A 68 -9.14 -13.28 6.49
C ILE A 68 -10.08 -14.41 6.06
N GLU A 69 -11.39 -14.22 6.16
CA GLU A 69 -12.39 -15.21 5.74
C GLU A 69 -12.32 -15.52 4.24
N GLN A 70 -12.22 -14.48 3.40
CA GLN A 70 -12.04 -14.64 1.95
C GLN A 70 -10.79 -15.45 1.60
N GLU A 71 -9.68 -15.25 2.32
CA GLU A 71 -8.44 -16.00 2.08
C GLU A 71 -8.53 -17.44 2.60
N LYS A 72 -9.27 -17.70 3.70
CA LYS A 72 -9.55 -19.05 4.17
C LYS A 72 -10.43 -19.84 3.19
N GLY A 73 -11.45 -19.21 2.61
CA GLY A 73 -12.36 -19.84 1.64
C GLY A 73 -11.76 -20.10 0.26
N LYS A 74 -10.54 -19.62 -0.03
CA LYS A 74 -9.79 -19.89 -1.27
C LYS A 74 -8.89 -21.13 -1.19
N LYS A 75 -8.79 -21.77 -0.02
CA LYS A 75 -8.05 -23.02 0.19
C LYS A 75 -8.99 -24.21 0.08
#